data_AF-A0A6P8GXJ6-F1
#
_entry.id   AF-A0A6P8GXJ6-F1
#
_cell.length_a   1.000
_cell.length_b   1.000
_cell.length_c   1.000
_cell.angle_alpha   90.00
_cell.angle_beta   90.00
_cell.angle_gamma   90.00
#
_symmetry.space_group_name_H-M   'P 1'
#
loop_
_entity.id
_entity.type
_entity.pdbx_description
1 polymer ?
#
loop_
_entity_poly.entity_id
_entity_poly.type
_entity_poly.pdbx_seq_one_letter_code
_entity_poly.pdbx_strand_id
1 'polypeptide(L)'
;MIACKMAASGKVQVLSLYRMLLRESEKFSAYNYRTYALRRVKDAFKENKNVEDPQNLQRLLSQAWDSLALIQRQVTIGKMYETQKTVVETGFKKTL
;
A
#
# COMPACT_ATOMS: atom_id res chain seq x y z
N MET A 1 -32.64 -4.40 -8.70
CA MET A 1 -31.39 -4.15 -9.47
C MET A 1 -30.38 -3.21 -8.79
N ILE A 2 -30.66 -2.59 -7.63
CA ILE A 2 -29.78 -1.56 -7.04
C ILE A 2 -28.64 -2.13 -6.16
N ALA A 3 -28.85 -3.27 -5.49
CA ALA A 3 -27.84 -3.88 -4.60
C ALA A 3 -26.55 -4.33 -5.32
N CYS A 4 -26.66 -4.87 -6.54
CA CYS A 4 -25.48 -5.31 -7.32
C CYS A 4 -24.59 -4.14 -7.79
N LYS A 5 -25.16 -2.94 -8.03
CA LYS A 5 -24.38 -1.75 -8.41
C LYS A 5 -23.54 -1.22 -7.24
N MET A 6 -24.08 -1.23 -6.02
CA MET A 6 -23.36 -0.80 -4.82
C MET A 6 -22.20 -1.77 -4.47
N ALA A 7 -22.43 -3.08 -4.57
CA ALA A 7 -21.39 -4.09 -4.32
C ALA A 7 -20.26 -4.05 -5.37
N ALA A 8 -20.58 -3.81 -6.64
CA ALA A 8 -19.59 -3.65 -7.70
C ALA A 8 -18.75 -2.37 -7.54
N SER A 9 -19.40 -1.25 -7.15
CA SER A 9 -18.73 0.02 -6.86
C SER A 9 -17.75 -0.10 -5.69
N GLY A 10 -18.16 -0.78 -4.60
CA GLY A 10 -17.30 -1.02 -3.44
C GLY A 10 -16.06 -1.87 -3.75
N LYS A 11 -16.22 -2.96 -4.51
CA LYS A 11 -15.07 -3.81 -4.92
C LYS A 11 -14.06 -3.05 -5.78
N VAL A 12 -14.53 -2.23 -6.71
CA VAL A 12 -13.66 -1.39 -7.56
C VAL A 12 -12.90 -0.36 -6.71
N GLN A 13 -13.57 0.27 -5.75
CA GLN A 13 -12.94 1.22 -4.84
C GLN A 13 -11.84 0.57 -3.98
N VAL A 14 -12.12 -0.59 -3.39
CA VAL A 14 -11.14 -1.36 -2.59
C VAL A 14 -9.92 -1.72 -3.42
N LEU A 15 -10.11 -2.24 -4.63
CA LEU A 15 -9.00 -2.61 -5.52
C LEU A 15 -8.21 -1.40 -6.02
N SER A 16 -8.89 -0.27 -6.26
CA SER A 16 -8.23 0.98 -6.62
C SER A 16 -7.32 1.46 -5.49
N LEU A 17 -7.84 1.50 -4.26
CA LEU A 17 -7.09 1.93 -3.08
C LEU A 17 -5.91 1.00 -2.79
N TYR A 18 -6.08 -0.31 -2.94
CA TYR A 18 -5.00 -1.29 -2.84
C TYR A 18 -3.86 -0.99 -3.82
N ARG A 19 -4.18 -0.74 -5.10
CA ARG A 19 -3.18 -0.40 -6.12
C ARG A 19 -2.49 0.93 -5.81
N MET A 20 -3.22 1.92 -5.30
CA MET A 20 -2.65 3.20 -4.89
C MET A 20 -1.65 3.01 -3.74
N LEU A 21 -2.01 2.24 -2.71
CA LEU A 21 -1.11 1.95 -1.58
C LEU A 21 0.16 1.24 -2.02
N LEU A 22 0.07 0.24 -2.91
CA LEU A 22 1.25 -0.43 -3.46
C LEU A 22 2.14 0.53 -4.25
N ARG A 23 1.56 1.34 -5.14
CA ARG A 23 2.29 2.32 -5.95
C ARG A 23 2.99 3.38 -5.11
N GLU A 24 2.34 3.88 -4.06
CA GLU A 24 2.99 4.84 -3.16
C GLU A 24 4.08 4.17 -2.31
N SER A 25 3.86 2.92 -1.86
CA SER A 25 4.86 2.17 -1.09
C SER A 25 6.13 1.87 -1.89
N GLU A 26 6.03 1.68 -3.21
CA GLU A 26 7.20 1.49 -4.09
C GLU A 26 8.09 2.73 -4.17
N LYS A 27 7.56 3.93 -3.89
CA LYS A 27 8.31 5.19 -4.00
C LYS A 27 9.23 5.48 -2.82
N PHE A 28 9.20 4.66 -1.76
CA PHE A 28 10.16 4.77 -0.67
C PHE A 28 11.58 4.55 -1.19
N SER A 29 12.48 5.50 -0.94
CA SER A 29 13.90 5.41 -1.29
C SER A 29 14.59 4.29 -0.50
N ALA A 30 14.37 4.25 0.81
CA ALA A 30 14.95 3.25 1.69
C ALA A 30 14.34 1.85 1.49
N TYR A 31 15.21 0.84 1.28
CA TYR A 31 14.83 -0.57 1.08
C TYR A 31 13.91 -1.12 2.15
N ASN A 32 14.24 -0.90 3.41
CA ASN A 32 13.51 -1.42 4.57
C ASN A 32 12.07 -0.91 4.60
N TYR A 33 11.87 0.39 4.39
CA TYR A 33 10.54 0.99 4.36
C TYR A 33 9.75 0.53 3.13
N ARG A 34 10.37 0.50 1.95
CA ARG A 34 9.73 0.01 0.71
C ARG A 34 9.25 -1.43 0.86
N THR A 35 10.12 -2.33 1.30
CA THR A 35 9.79 -3.75 1.45
C THR A 35 8.79 -4.01 2.56
N TYR A 36 8.93 -3.33 3.71
CA TYR A 36 7.98 -3.43 4.82
C TYR A 36 6.59 -2.94 4.40
N ALA A 37 6.48 -1.75 3.81
CA ALA A 37 5.20 -1.17 3.42
C ALA A 37 4.48 -2.05 2.40
N LEU A 38 5.20 -2.55 1.38
CA LEU A 38 4.63 -3.47 0.40
C LEU A 38 4.11 -4.76 1.02
N ARG A 39 4.89 -5.37 1.92
CA ARG A 39 4.47 -6.57 2.63
C ARG A 39 3.25 -6.29 3.51
N ARG A 40 3.30 -5.22 4.32
CA ARG A 40 2.23 -4.86 5.26
C ARG A 40 0.91 -4.58 4.55
N VAL A 41 0.95 -3.88 3.41
CA VAL A 41 -0.24 -3.61 2.58
C VAL A 41 -0.80 -4.92 2.01
N LYS A 42 0.04 -5.80 1.46
CA LYS A 42 -0.41 -7.11 0.94
C LYS A 42 -1.05 -7.96 2.03
N ASP A 43 -0.40 -8.06 3.19
CA ASP A 43 -0.87 -8.87 4.31
C ASP A 43 -2.19 -8.33 4.86
N ALA A 44 -2.31 -7.01 5.07
CA ALA A 44 -3.54 -6.40 5.56
C ALA A 44 -4.75 -6.67 4.66
N PHE A 45 -4.59 -6.54 3.34
CA PHE A 45 -5.68 -6.79 2.39
C PHE A 45 -6.00 -8.30 2.26
N LYS A 46 -5.01 -9.17 2.45
CA LYS A 46 -5.22 -10.63 2.48
C LYS A 46 -5.96 -11.07 3.73
N GLU A 47 -5.56 -10.55 4.90
CA GLU A 47 -6.20 -10.81 6.20
C GLU A 47 -7.67 -10.39 6.20
N ASN A 48 -8.00 -9.27 5.55
CA ASN A 48 -9.36 -8.71 5.54
C ASN A 48 -10.17 -9.04 4.28
N LYS A 49 -9.74 -10.02 3.48
CA LYS A 49 -10.39 -10.35 2.19
C LYS A 49 -11.86 -10.76 2.32
N ASN A 50 -12.22 -11.43 3.42
CA ASN A 50 -13.53 -12.03 3.64
C ASN A 50 -14.36 -11.29 4.70
N VAL A 51 -14.09 -10.00 4.94
CA VAL A 51 -14.91 -9.20 5.86
C VAL A 51 -16.26 -8.94 5.21
N GLU A 52 -17.33 -9.47 5.82
CA GLU A 52 -18.69 -9.33 5.32
C GLU A 52 -19.47 -8.18 5.99
N ASP A 53 -19.07 -7.81 7.22
CA ASP A 53 -19.72 -6.73 7.95
C ASP A 53 -19.43 -5.35 7.30
N PRO A 54 -20.47 -4.64 6.82
CA PRO A 54 -20.31 -3.34 6.17
C PRO A 54 -19.67 -2.28 7.07
N GLN A 55 -19.93 -2.29 8.38
CA GLN A 55 -19.36 -1.30 9.30
C GLN A 55 -17.85 -1.49 9.45
N ASN A 56 -17.42 -2.74 9.67
CA ASN A 56 -16.01 -3.07 9.70
C ASN A 56 -15.29 -2.78 8.37
N LEU A 57 -15.93 -3.04 7.23
CA LEU A 57 -15.36 -2.70 5.92
C LEU A 57 -15.12 -1.19 5.77
N GLN A 58 -16.10 -0.36 6.15
CA GLN A 58 -15.96 1.10 6.09
C GLN A 58 -14.83 1.60 7.02
N ARG A 59 -14.73 1.04 8.23
CA ARG A 59 -13.63 1.36 9.15
C ARG A 59 -12.26 1.01 8.55
N LEU A 60 -12.13 -0.17 7.97
CA LEU A 60 -10.88 -0.61 7.32
C LEU A 60 -10.52 0.26 6.11
N LEU A 61 -11.51 0.67 5.31
CA LEU A 61 -11.31 1.58 4.20
C LEU A 61 -10.82 2.95 4.68
N SER A 62 -11.42 3.51 5.73
CA SER A 62 -10.95 4.76 6.34
C SER A 62 -9.49 4.65 6.78
N GLN A 63 -9.14 3.57 7.50
CA GLN A 63 -7.77 3.30 7.93
C GLN A 63 -6.79 3.17 6.76
N ALA A 64 -7.22 2.58 5.65
CA ALA A 64 -6.42 2.45 4.44
C ALA A 64 -6.18 3.81 3.75
N TRP A 65 -7.18 4.71 3.74
CA TRP A 65 -7.01 6.09 3.27
C TRP A 65 -6.04 6.89 4.14
N ASP A 66 -6.16 6.78 5.46
CA ASP A 66 -5.24 7.44 6.40
C ASP A 66 -3.80 6.92 6.22
N SER A 67 -3.66 5.61 6.03
CA SER A 67 -2.38 4.97 5.74
C SER A 67 -1.78 5.45 4.43
N LEU A 68 -2.60 5.62 3.38
CA LEU A 68 -2.14 6.17 2.10
C LEU A 68 -1.59 7.59 2.27
N ALA A 69 -2.32 8.46 2.96
CA ALA A 69 -1.88 9.82 3.22
C ALA A 69 -0.58 9.85 4.05
N LEU A 70 -0.43 8.95 5.01
CA LEU A 70 0.81 8.79 5.78
C LEU A 70 1.97 8.36 4.88
N ILE A 71 1.79 7.32 4.06
CA ILE A 71 2.82 6.84 3.14
C ILE A 71 3.27 7.96 2.20
N GLN A 72 2.33 8.72 1.62
CA GLN A 72 2.67 9.86 0.75
C GLN A 72 3.55 10.89 1.45
N ARG A 73 3.23 11.28 2.70
CA ARG A 73 4.07 12.20 3.48
C ARG A 73 5.45 11.62 3.76
N GLN A 74 5.51 10.36 4.16
CA GLN A 74 6.78 9.68 4.49
C GLN A 74 7.66 9.48 3.26
N VAL A 75 7.08 9.20 2.09
CA VAL A 75 7.79 9.15 0.82
C VAL A 75 8.40 10.51 0.49
N THR A 76 7.65 11.60 0.66
CA THR A 76 8.18 12.96 0.41
C THR A 76 9.34 13.29 1.34
N ILE A 77 9.21 13.02 2.63
CA ILE A 77 10.28 13.24 3.62
C ILE A 77 11.50 12.35 3.31
N GLY A 78 11.28 11.08 2.98
CA GLY A 78 12.35 10.14 2.63
C GLY A 78 13.11 10.50 1.36
N LYS A 79 12.50 11.28 0.45
CA LYS A 79 13.17 11.87 -0.71
C LYS A 79 13.96 13.12 -0.35
N MET A 80 13.46 13.95 0.56
CA MET A 80 14.17 15.14 1.05
C MET A 80 15.45 14.79 1.81
N TYR A 81 15.43 13.67 2.53
CA TYR A 81 16.55 13.19 3.35
C TYR A 81 17.03 11.81 2.87
N GLU A 82 17.15 11.63 1.55
CA GLU A 82 17.59 10.36 0.98
C GLU A 82 19.06 10.07 1.35
N THR A 83 19.33 8.84 1.76
CA THR A 83 20.67 8.36 2.11
C THR A 83 21.24 7.45 1.03
N GLN A 84 22.52 7.12 1.14
CA GLN A 84 23.13 6.12 0.27
C GLN A 84 22.40 4.77 0.36
N LYS A 85 22.36 4.06 -0.77
CA LYS A 85 21.77 2.73 -0.84
C LYS A 85 22.53 1.76 0.05
N THR A 86 21.78 0.85 0.66
CA THR A 86 22.33 -0.18 1.54
C THR A 86 23.03 -1.29 0.74
N VAL A 87 23.92 -2.05 1.37
CA VAL A 87 24.66 -3.16 0.72
C VAL A 87 23.72 -4.20 0.08
N VAL A 88 22.54 -4.40 0.66
CA VAL A 88 21.51 -5.31 0.14
C VAL A 88 20.86 -4.82 -1.16
N GLU A 89 20.91 -3.52 -1.43
CA GLU A 89 20.40 -2.92 -2.68
C GLU A 89 21.47 -2.88 -3.77
N THR A 90 22.74 -2.91 -3.41
CA THR A 90 23.88 -2.84 -4.33
C THR A 90 24.31 -4.20 -4.88
N GLY A 91 23.39 -5.17 -4.97
CA GLY A 91 23.69 -6.54 -5.38
C GLY A 91 24.59 -6.60 -6.62
N PHE A 92 25.63 -7.44 -6.54
CA PHE A 92 26.66 -7.67 -7.56
C PHE A 92 26.06 -7.58 -8.96
N LYS A 93 26.50 -6.58 -9.76
CA LYS A 93 26.24 -6.59 -11.20
C LYS A 93 26.77 -7.93 -11.70
N LYS A 94 25.88 -8.84 -12.11
CA LYS A 94 26.28 -9.97 -12.94
C LYS A 94 26.79 -9.36 -14.23
N THR A 95 28.10 -9.16 -14.30
CA THR A 95 28.81 -8.93 -15.55
C THR A 95 28.55 -10.19 -16.39
N LEU A 96 27.64 -10.06 -17.37
CA LEU A 96 27.57 -10.97 -18.51
C LEU A 96 28.61 -10.52 -19.52
#